data_AF-A0A4Q9FP86-F1
#
_entry.id   AF-A0A4Q9FP86-F1
#
_cell.length_a   1.000
_cell.length_b   1.000
_cell.length_c   1.000
_cell.angle_alpha   90.00
_cell.angle_beta   90.00
_cell.angle_gamma   90.00
#
_symmetry.space_group_name_H-M   'P 1'
#
loop_
_entity.id
_entity.type
_entity.pdbx_description
1 polymer ?
#
loop_
_entity_poly.entity_id
_entity_poly.type
_entity_poly.pdbx_seq_one_letter_code
_entity_poly.pdbx_strand_id
1 'polypeptide(L)'
;MKINTYVLLVAVTLCFVTTNHAQKGRYPITNGFSVFGGITKFEITTDNFVTSQGDGFLGGMSATVDIPLRWYNISFGMQLSENNIDILGRPSLTSTENEFINYKMFAAQVAMLLHIKAIKNHFSIDVGPMLQYNGKLEFKNKDQEGYFINNYANLTAEDITTISQFNFNGVVGASLGVRNFKLKAQYIYGFTNILNKLENEGLDTTGGSARFKGNQNMLVLGAIVSF
;
A
#
# COMPACT_ATOMS: atom_id res chain seq x y z
N MET A 1 32.64 -45.95 23.03
CA MET A 1 33.21 -44.74 23.65
C MET A 1 32.04 -43.89 24.16
N LYS A 2 31.79 -43.81 25.47
CA LYS A 2 30.67 -43.03 26.03
C LYS A 2 31.05 -41.55 25.99
N ILE A 3 30.49 -40.81 25.04
CA ILE A 3 30.66 -39.35 25.00
C ILE A 3 29.90 -38.78 26.20
N ASN A 4 30.65 -38.18 27.13
CA ASN A 4 30.11 -37.62 28.36
C ASN A 4 29.25 -36.41 28.00
N THR A 5 27.99 -36.37 28.45
CA THR A 5 26.99 -35.34 28.08
C THR A 5 27.50 -33.91 28.31
N TYR A 6 28.35 -33.72 29.32
CA TYR A 6 28.99 -32.45 29.63
C TYR A 6 29.96 -31.97 28.53
N VAL A 7 30.64 -32.88 27.83
CA VAL A 7 31.55 -32.54 26.73
C VAL A 7 30.75 -32.06 25.51
N LEU A 8 29.60 -32.69 25.25
CA LEU A 8 28.70 -32.27 24.18
C LEU A 8 28.12 -30.87 24.46
N LEU A 9 27.72 -30.60 25.71
CA LEU A 9 27.21 -29.29 26.14
C LEU A 9 28.26 -28.18 25.92
N VAL A 10 29.51 -28.43 26.31
CA VAL A 10 30.62 -27.47 26.14
C VAL A 10 30.94 -27.23 24.67
N ALA A 11 30.90 -28.28 23.84
CA ALA A 11 31.10 -28.13 22.39
C ALA A 11 29.99 -27.29 21.75
N VAL A 12 28.73 -27.51 22.17
CA VAL A 12 27.59 -26.73 21.67
C VAL A 12 27.69 -25.27 22.11
N THR A 13 28.00 -24.98 23.37
CA THR A 13 28.11 -23.58 23.83
C THR A 13 29.23 -22.82 23.16
N LEU A 14 30.37 -23.46 22.87
CA LEU A 14 31.48 -22.84 22.12
C LEU A 14 31.11 -22.49 20.67
N CYS A 15 30.25 -23.27 20.01
CA CYS A 15 29.75 -22.96 18.66
C CYS A 15 28.81 -21.75 18.62
N PHE A 16 28.21 -21.35 19.76
CA PHE A 16 27.31 -20.20 19.86
C PHE A 16 27.97 -18.92 20.40
N VAL A 17 29.22 -18.96 20.86
CA VAL A 17 29.99 -17.74 21.18
C VAL A 17 30.55 -17.13 19.89
N THR A 18 29.66 -16.63 19.05
CA THR A 18 30.07 -15.70 18.00
C THR A 18 30.25 -14.33 18.65
N THR A 19 31.49 -13.85 18.74
CA THR A 19 31.74 -12.44 19.01
C THR A 19 31.22 -11.66 17.81
N ASN A 20 29.99 -11.16 17.91
CA ASN A 20 29.40 -10.26 16.93
C ASN A 20 30.20 -8.94 16.92
N HIS A 21 31.30 -8.91 16.18
CA HIS A 21 32.00 -7.67 15.83
C HIS A 21 31.30 -7.00 14.64
N ALA A 22 30.06 -6.57 14.83
CA ALA A 22 29.25 -6.01 13.74
C ALA A 22 29.54 -4.53 13.42
N GLN A 23 30.42 -3.84 14.13
CA GLN A 23 30.68 -2.41 13.87
C GLN A 23 32.17 -2.03 14.05
N LYS A 24 32.97 -2.27 13.00
CA LYS A 24 34.30 -1.67 12.88
C LYS A 24 34.22 -0.47 11.93
N GLY A 25 34.25 0.75 12.46
CA GLY A 25 34.64 1.97 11.72
C GLY A 25 33.64 3.14 11.66
N ARG A 26 33.74 4.06 12.61
CA ARG A 26 33.83 5.54 12.43
C ARG A 26 32.82 6.30 11.54
N TYR A 27 31.60 5.81 11.31
CA TYR A 27 30.54 6.62 10.71
C TYR A 27 29.31 6.63 11.62
N PRO A 28 28.87 7.80 12.12
CA PRO A 28 27.64 7.87 12.89
C PRO A 28 26.46 7.61 11.94
N ILE A 29 25.96 6.37 11.92
CA ILE A 29 24.65 6.07 11.34
C ILE A 29 23.64 6.83 12.18
N THR A 30 22.88 7.73 11.55
CA THR A 30 21.85 8.49 12.24
C THR A 30 20.50 7.92 11.86
N ASN A 31 19.70 7.59 12.87
CA ASN A 31 18.31 7.18 12.67
C ASN A 31 17.46 8.43 12.82
N GLY A 32 16.71 8.76 11.77
CA GLY A 32 15.71 9.81 11.82
C GLY A 32 14.31 9.20 11.93
N PHE A 33 13.47 9.78 12.76
CA PHE A 33 12.04 9.47 12.74
C PHE A 33 11.34 10.49 11.88
N SER A 34 10.28 10.10 11.18
CA SER A 34 9.54 11.02 10.34
C SER A 34 8.06 10.75 10.43
N VAL A 35 7.29 11.83 10.42
CA VAL A 35 5.84 11.80 10.28
C VAL A 35 5.51 12.40 8.92
N PHE A 36 4.55 11.82 8.22
CA PHE A 36 4.13 12.33 6.93
C PHE A 36 2.61 12.28 6.79
N GLY A 37 2.11 13.23 6.00
CA GLY A 37 0.70 13.34 5.67
C GLY A 37 0.57 13.86 4.25
N GLY A 38 -0.52 13.48 3.58
CA GLY A 38 -0.74 13.87 2.20
C GLY A 38 -2.13 13.55 1.70
N ILE A 39 -2.37 13.99 0.48
CA ILE A 39 -3.56 13.65 -0.30
C ILE A 39 -3.22 12.51 -1.25
N THR A 40 -4.23 11.72 -1.56
CA THR A 40 -4.13 10.61 -2.50
C THR A 40 -5.12 10.77 -3.64
N LYS A 41 -4.73 10.32 -4.82
CA LYS A 41 -5.63 10.03 -5.93
C LYS A 41 -5.57 8.53 -6.16
N PHE A 42 -6.68 7.84 -5.92
CA PHE A 42 -6.76 6.39 -5.97
C PHE A 42 -7.67 5.95 -7.13
N GLU A 43 -7.25 4.89 -7.81
CA GLU A 43 -7.96 4.30 -8.94
C GLU A 43 -7.80 2.77 -8.93
N ILE A 44 -8.82 2.06 -9.39
CA ILE A 44 -8.70 0.63 -9.73
C ILE A 44 -8.77 0.53 -11.25
N THR A 45 -7.67 0.12 -11.86
CA THR A 45 -7.65 -0.20 -13.29
C THR A 45 -8.21 -1.60 -13.49
N THR A 46 -9.37 -1.66 -14.11
CA THR A 46 -10.13 -2.89 -14.38
C THR A 46 -10.93 -2.74 -15.67
N ASP A 47 -11.10 -3.83 -16.41
CA ASP A 47 -11.99 -3.88 -17.57
C ASP A 47 -13.42 -4.32 -17.17
N ASN A 48 -13.61 -4.77 -15.93
CA ASN A 48 -14.89 -5.27 -15.43
C ASN A 48 -15.87 -4.14 -15.12
N PHE A 49 -15.35 -3.05 -14.56
CA PHE A 49 -16.16 -1.94 -14.05
C PHE A 49 -15.71 -0.62 -14.68
N VAL A 50 -16.65 0.30 -14.88
CA VAL A 50 -16.32 1.67 -15.25
C VAL A 50 -16.03 2.43 -13.95
N THR A 51 -14.74 2.61 -13.64
CA THR A 51 -14.27 3.28 -12.44
C THR A 51 -13.82 4.71 -12.74
N SER A 52 -13.89 5.59 -11.74
CA SER A 52 -13.32 6.93 -11.79
C SER A 52 -12.38 7.17 -10.60
N GLN A 53 -11.37 8.00 -10.81
CA GLN A 53 -10.38 8.36 -9.80
C GLN A 53 -11.04 9.10 -8.64
N GLY A 54 -10.76 8.67 -7.41
CA GLY A 54 -11.26 9.34 -6.21
C GLY A 54 -10.14 9.95 -5.37
N ASP A 55 -10.51 11.03 -4.67
CA ASP A 55 -9.63 11.69 -3.70
C ASP A 55 -9.58 10.95 -2.37
N GLY A 56 -8.46 11.04 -1.69
CA GLY A 56 -8.27 10.50 -0.36
C GLY A 56 -7.21 11.25 0.42
N PHE A 57 -6.95 10.76 1.63
CA PHE A 57 -5.89 11.26 2.49
C PHE A 57 -5.08 10.11 3.06
N LEU A 58 -3.84 10.39 3.42
CA LEU A 58 -2.97 9.45 4.09
C LEU A 58 -2.19 10.12 5.21
N GLY A 59 -1.90 9.36 6.25
CA GLY A 59 -1.06 9.76 7.37
C GLY A 59 -0.21 8.59 7.83
N GLY A 60 1.04 8.84 8.17
CA GLY A 60 1.96 7.77 8.53
C GLY A 60 3.22 8.24 9.23
N MET A 61 4.01 7.25 9.62
CA MET A 61 5.30 7.42 10.25
C MET A 61 6.33 6.49 9.62
N SER A 62 7.59 6.92 9.60
CA SER A 62 8.70 6.11 9.08
C SER A 62 9.97 6.37 9.85
N ALA A 63 10.71 5.30 10.14
CA ALA A 63 12.08 5.38 10.62
C ALA A 63 13.03 5.28 9.41
N THR A 64 13.94 6.25 9.27
CA THR A 64 14.94 6.29 8.20
C THR A 64 16.32 6.09 8.79
N VAL A 65 17.07 5.18 8.21
CA VAL A 65 18.50 4.99 8.49
C VAL A 65 19.27 5.83 7.48
N ASP A 66 19.84 6.95 7.94
CA ASP A 66 20.77 7.73 7.12
C ASP A 66 22.16 7.09 7.20
N ILE A 67 22.63 6.63 6.04
CA ILE A 67 23.93 5.99 5.93
C ILE A 67 24.90 7.03 5.35
N PRO A 68 25.84 7.56 6.18
CA PRO A 68 26.81 8.53 5.71
C PRO A 68 27.65 7.98 4.54
N LEU A 69 27.99 8.85 3.60
CA LEU A 69 28.79 8.57 2.40
C LEU A 69 28.23 7.54 1.41
N ARG A 70 27.06 6.94 1.66
CA ARG A 70 26.36 6.12 0.65
C ARG A 70 25.44 6.97 -0.20
N TRP A 71 25.27 6.51 -1.44
CA TRP A 71 24.36 7.07 -2.43
C TRP A 71 22.88 6.75 -2.14
N TYR A 72 22.57 6.03 -1.07
CA TYR A 72 21.22 5.65 -0.69
C TYR A 72 21.01 5.64 0.83
N ASN A 73 19.75 5.81 1.24
CA ASN A 73 19.24 5.55 2.58
C ASN A 73 18.15 4.49 2.53
N ILE A 74 17.79 3.93 3.68
CA ILE A 74 16.70 2.96 3.79
C ILE A 74 15.72 3.47 4.84
N SER A 75 14.43 3.38 4.57
CA SER A 75 13.40 3.61 5.57
C SER A 75 12.45 2.44 5.69
N PHE A 76 11.86 2.33 6.87
CA PHE A 76 10.77 1.44 7.18
C PHE A 76 9.64 2.27 7.78
N GLY A 77 8.44 2.17 7.23
CA GLY A 77 7.31 3.00 7.64
C GLY A 77 5.97 2.31 7.57
N MET A 78 5.03 2.89 8.30
CA MET A 78 3.63 2.51 8.34
C MET A 78 2.79 3.72 7.96
N GLN A 79 1.78 3.53 7.12
CA GLN A 79 0.82 4.57 6.75
C GLN A 79 -0.59 4.02 6.74
N LEU A 80 -1.53 4.87 7.15
CA LEU A 80 -2.96 4.66 7.04
C LEU A 80 -3.48 5.59 5.95
N SER A 81 -4.37 5.09 5.12
CA SER A 81 -5.01 5.87 4.07
C SER A 81 -6.50 5.61 4.02
N GLU A 82 -7.25 6.65 3.74
CA GLU A 82 -8.66 6.58 3.37
C GLU A 82 -8.78 7.10 1.94
N ASN A 83 -9.22 6.24 1.03
CA ASN A 83 -9.32 6.52 -0.39
C ASN A 83 -10.77 6.37 -0.84
N ASN A 84 -11.21 7.24 -1.74
CA ASN A 84 -12.52 7.11 -2.36
C ASN A 84 -12.40 6.53 -3.78
N ILE A 85 -13.45 5.84 -4.22
CA ILE A 85 -13.53 5.19 -5.54
C ILE A 85 -14.96 5.36 -6.02
N ASP A 86 -15.11 5.81 -7.25
CA ASP A 86 -16.41 5.94 -7.88
C ASP A 86 -16.59 4.82 -8.91
N ILE A 87 -17.68 4.07 -8.81
CA ILE A 87 -17.99 2.97 -9.72
C ILE A 87 -19.35 3.25 -10.37
N LEU A 88 -19.40 3.18 -11.69
CA LEU A 88 -20.64 3.45 -12.42
C LEU A 88 -21.67 2.34 -12.19
N GLY A 89 -22.85 2.72 -11.75
CA GLY A 89 -24.00 1.84 -11.59
C GLY A 89 -25.28 2.46 -12.12
N ARG A 90 -26.40 1.79 -11.85
CA ARG A 90 -27.75 2.22 -12.19
C ARG A 90 -28.71 1.90 -11.04
N PRO A 91 -29.73 2.74 -10.79
CA PRO A 91 -30.65 2.56 -9.67
C PRO A 91 -31.61 1.38 -9.85
N SER A 92 -31.85 0.92 -11.08
CA SER A 92 -32.70 -0.24 -11.36
C SER A 92 -32.26 -0.97 -12.65
N LEU A 93 -32.66 -2.24 -12.83
CA LEU A 93 -32.35 -3.04 -14.03
C LEU A 93 -32.80 -2.39 -15.34
N THR A 94 -33.89 -1.62 -15.30
CA THR A 94 -34.54 -1.02 -16.47
C THR A 94 -34.21 0.46 -16.64
N SER A 95 -33.45 1.06 -15.72
CA SER A 95 -33.04 2.46 -15.81
C SER A 95 -32.03 2.66 -16.94
N THR A 96 -32.22 3.73 -17.72
CA THR A 96 -31.23 4.21 -18.70
C THR A 96 -30.29 5.25 -18.09
N GLU A 97 -30.58 5.70 -16.86
CA GLU A 97 -29.74 6.65 -16.13
C GLU A 97 -28.62 5.91 -15.39
N ASN A 98 -27.39 6.40 -15.57
CA ASN A 98 -26.20 5.89 -14.90
C ASN A 98 -25.76 6.89 -13.84
N GLU A 99 -25.41 6.39 -12.66
CA GLU A 99 -24.93 7.19 -11.54
C GLU A 99 -23.65 6.58 -10.97
N PHE A 100 -22.73 7.42 -10.53
CA PHE A 100 -21.53 6.97 -9.83
C PHE A 100 -21.85 6.63 -8.36
N ILE A 101 -21.61 5.38 -8.00
CA ILE A 101 -21.70 4.89 -6.63
C ILE A 101 -20.37 5.19 -5.95
N ASN A 102 -20.42 5.95 -4.86
CA ASN A 102 -19.21 6.41 -4.18
C ASN A 102 -18.84 5.47 -3.03
N TYR A 103 -17.72 4.77 -3.19
CA TYR A 103 -17.14 3.89 -2.19
C TYR A 103 -15.98 4.56 -1.47
N LYS A 104 -15.80 4.18 -0.21
CA LYS A 104 -14.69 4.53 0.63
C LYS A 104 -13.92 3.28 1.02
N MET A 105 -12.60 3.34 0.95
CA MET A 105 -11.70 2.26 1.29
C MET A 105 -10.66 2.73 2.30
N PHE A 106 -10.70 2.16 3.50
CA PHE A 106 -9.62 2.31 4.46
C PHE A 106 -8.52 1.27 4.20
N ALA A 107 -7.26 1.68 4.27
CA ALA A 107 -6.13 0.76 4.11
C ALA A 107 -4.98 1.09 5.07
N ALA A 108 -4.39 0.04 5.63
CA ALA A 108 -3.15 0.10 6.40
C ALA A 108 -2.00 -0.45 5.54
N GLN A 109 -0.87 0.24 5.53
CA GLN A 109 0.23 -0.04 4.61
C GLN A 109 1.54 -0.03 5.38
N VAL A 110 2.43 -0.95 5.04
CA VAL A 110 3.79 -1.05 5.58
C VAL A 110 4.75 -1.08 4.40
N ALA A 111 5.70 -0.15 4.38
CA ALA A 111 6.63 0.03 3.28
C ALA A 111 8.08 -0.04 3.77
N MET A 112 8.92 -0.67 2.96
CA MET A 112 10.37 -0.57 3.08
C MET A 112 10.88 0.15 1.83
N LEU A 113 11.43 1.35 2.00
CA LEU A 113 11.81 2.20 0.87
C LEU A 113 13.31 2.44 0.84
N LEU A 114 13.89 2.28 -0.33
CA LEU A 114 15.24 2.73 -0.67
C LEU A 114 15.16 4.17 -1.18
N HIS A 115 15.91 5.07 -0.56
CA HIS A 115 15.98 6.48 -0.91
C HIS A 115 17.32 6.77 -1.59
N ILE A 116 17.34 6.77 -2.92
CA ILE A 116 18.52 7.04 -3.75
C ILE A 116 18.77 8.55 -3.75
N LYS A 117 19.92 9.00 -3.24
CA LYS A 117 20.30 10.41 -3.12
C LYS A 117 20.79 10.93 -4.47
N ALA A 118 19.88 11.49 -5.27
CA ALA A 118 20.23 12.13 -6.54
C ALA A 118 20.88 13.51 -6.34
N ILE A 119 20.39 14.33 -5.39
CA ILE A 119 21.06 15.55 -4.92
C ILE A 119 21.21 15.44 -3.41
N LYS A 120 22.45 15.48 -2.93
CA LYS A 120 22.78 15.31 -1.50
C LYS A 120 21.90 16.20 -0.63
N ASN A 121 21.16 15.57 0.29
CA ASN A 121 20.29 16.17 1.29
C ASN A 121 19.07 16.97 0.77
N HIS A 122 18.87 17.05 -0.56
CA HIS A 122 17.78 17.84 -1.13
C HIS A 122 16.82 17.02 -1.96
N PHE A 123 17.31 16.10 -2.79
CA PHE A 123 16.48 15.32 -3.71
C PHE A 123 16.82 13.84 -3.61
N SER A 124 15.81 13.01 -3.35
CA SER A 124 15.91 11.56 -3.40
C SER A 124 14.84 10.94 -4.29
N ILE A 125 15.19 9.82 -4.90
CA ILE A 125 14.25 8.93 -5.58
C ILE A 125 13.94 7.79 -4.63
N ASP A 126 12.67 7.56 -4.37
CA ASP A 126 12.20 6.60 -3.39
C ASP A 126 11.62 5.40 -4.12
N VAL A 127 12.13 4.20 -3.85
CA VAL A 127 11.66 2.98 -4.49
C VAL A 127 11.65 1.82 -3.50
N GLY A 128 10.62 0.99 -3.54
CA GLY A 128 10.61 -0.20 -2.70
C GLY A 128 9.27 -0.94 -2.66
N PRO A 129 9.26 -2.12 -2.03
CA PRO A 129 8.04 -2.88 -1.82
C PRO A 129 7.17 -2.27 -0.72
N MET A 130 5.87 -2.50 -0.84
CA MET A 130 4.88 -2.14 0.17
C MET A 130 3.82 -3.23 0.28
N LEU A 131 3.53 -3.62 1.51
CA LEU A 131 2.42 -4.50 1.84
C LEU A 131 1.25 -3.66 2.29
N GLN A 132 0.07 -3.96 1.78
CA GLN A 132 -1.15 -3.23 2.08
C GLN A 132 -2.24 -4.19 2.56
N TYR A 133 -2.92 -3.79 3.62
CA TYR A 133 -4.13 -4.41 4.14
C TYR A 133 -5.32 -3.47 3.93
N ASN A 134 -6.31 -3.89 3.15
CA ASN A 134 -7.52 -3.14 2.88
C ASN A 134 -8.66 -3.59 3.79
N GLY A 135 -9.44 -2.61 4.24
CA GLY A 135 -10.80 -2.84 4.71
C GLY A 135 -11.74 -3.21 3.56
N LYS A 136 -12.99 -3.49 3.91
CA LYS A 136 -14.06 -3.60 2.91
C LYS A 136 -14.33 -2.22 2.31
N LEU A 137 -14.92 -2.19 1.12
CA LEU A 137 -15.46 -0.95 0.58
C LEU A 137 -16.73 -0.58 1.36
N GLU A 138 -16.79 0.65 1.83
CA GLU A 138 -17.94 1.21 2.53
C GLU A 138 -18.66 2.20 1.62
N PHE A 139 -19.98 2.18 1.61
CA PHE A 139 -20.76 3.18 0.88
C PHE A 139 -20.68 4.53 1.58
N LYS A 140 -20.39 5.59 0.84
CA LYS A 140 -20.59 6.95 1.36
C LYS A 140 -22.06 7.30 1.48
N ASN A 141 -22.87 6.83 0.53
CA ASN A 141 -24.32 6.96 0.57
C ASN A 141 -24.96 5.58 0.63
N LYS A 142 -25.59 5.24 1.75
CA LYS A 142 -26.25 3.94 1.96
C LYS A 142 -27.43 3.72 1.02
N ASP A 143 -28.03 4.78 0.50
CA ASP A 143 -29.14 4.67 -0.46
C ASP A 143 -28.70 4.02 -1.79
N GLN A 144 -27.39 3.97 -2.05
CA GLN A 144 -26.79 3.37 -3.25
C GLN A 144 -26.47 1.86 -3.08
N GLU A 145 -26.71 1.26 -1.91
CA GLU A 145 -26.43 -0.16 -1.62
C GLU A 145 -27.15 -1.13 -2.59
N GLY A 146 -28.41 -0.80 -2.93
CA GLY A 146 -29.22 -1.62 -3.83
C GLY A 146 -29.02 -1.35 -5.32
N TYR A 147 -28.04 -0.51 -5.70
CA TYR A 147 -27.83 -0.16 -7.10
C TYR A 147 -27.21 -1.34 -7.84
N PHE A 148 -27.47 -1.44 -9.13
CA PHE A 148 -26.89 -2.45 -9.99
C PHE A 148 -25.62 -1.92 -10.65
N ILE A 149 -24.57 -2.74 -10.68
CA ILE A 149 -23.32 -2.37 -11.32
C ILE A 149 -23.48 -2.42 -12.84
N ASN A 150 -23.01 -1.37 -13.51
CA ASN A 150 -23.08 -1.31 -14.96
C ASN A 150 -22.18 -2.39 -15.59
N ASN A 151 -22.50 -2.85 -16.80
CA ASN A 151 -21.92 -4.04 -17.47
C ASN A 151 -22.38 -5.42 -16.96
N TYR A 152 -23.21 -5.48 -15.91
CA TYR A 152 -23.75 -6.74 -15.39
C TYR A 152 -25.27 -6.67 -15.30
N ALA A 153 -25.94 -7.82 -15.44
CA ALA A 153 -27.41 -7.87 -15.40
C ALA A 153 -27.94 -7.80 -13.96
N ASN A 154 -27.32 -8.55 -13.04
CA ASN A 154 -27.86 -8.80 -11.69
C ASN A 154 -26.81 -8.63 -10.57
N LEU A 155 -25.67 -7.99 -10.87
CA LEU A 155 -24.64 -7.71 -9.88
C LEU A 155 -25.01 -6.43 -9.11
N THR A 156 -25.12 -6.53 -7.80
CA THR A 156 -25.44 -5.37 -6.95
C THR A 156 -24.19 -4.67 -6.46
N ALA A 157 -24.38 -3.43 -6.01
CA ALA A 157 -23.36 -2.60 -5.43
C ALA A 157 -22.84 -3.18 -4.10
N GLU A 158 -23.70 -3.87 -3.34
CA GLU A 158 -23.35 -4.54 -2.08
C GLU A 158 -22.39 -5.72 -2.32
N ASP A 159 -22.61 -6.48 -3.39
CA ASP A 159 -21.78 -7.64 -3.74
C ASP A 159 -20.32 -7.26 -3.99
N ILE A 160 -20.06 -6.05 -4.50
CA ILE A 160 -18.69 -5.61 -4.82
C ILE A 160 -17.94 -5.03 -3.62
N THR A 161 -18.55 -5.00 -2.42
CA THR A 161 -17.93 -4.41 -1.23
C THR A 161 -16.76 -5.23 -0.68
N THR A 162 -16.77 -6.54 -0.88
CA THR A 162 -15.79 -7.45 -0.29
C THR A 162 -14.59 -7.66 -1.21
N ILE A 163 -13.65 -6.71 -1.16
CA ILE A 163 -12.38 -6.76 -1.89
C ILE A 163 -11.31 -7.61 -1.19
N SER A 164 -10.21 -7.90 -1.90
CA SER A 164 -9.02 -8.54 -1.33
C SER A 164 -8.42 -7.68 -0.21
N GLN A 165 -8.25 -8.30 0.95
CA GLN A 165 -7.67 -7.65 2.12
C GLN A 165 -6.17 -7.46 1.95
N PHE A 166 -5.43 -8.47 1.47
CA PHE A 166 -3.98 -8.36 1.33
C PHE A 166 -3.58 -8.03 -0.10
N ASN A 167 -2.77 -6.99 -0.26
CA ASN A 167 -2.18 -6.59 -1.53
C ASN A 167 -0.67 -6.37 -1.42
N PHE A 168 0.03 -6.76 -2.49
CA PHE A 168 1.46 -6.49 -2.66
C PHE A 168 1.66 -5.39 -3.70
N ASN A 169 2.33 -4.33 -3.29
CA ASN A 169 2.50 -3.12 -4.07
C ASN A 169 3.97 -2.75 -4.26
N GLY A 170 4.25 -2.03 -5.33
CA GLY A 170 5.51 -1.34 -5.57
C GLY A 170 5.31 0.16 -5.41
N VAL A 171 6.28 0.80 -4.79
CA VAL A 171 6.33 2.26 -4.64
C VAL A 171 7.47 2.79 -5.49
N VAL A 172 7.20 3.83 -6.26
CA VAL A 172 8.21 4.64 -6.94
C VAL A 172 7.86 6.11 -6.77
N GLY A 173 8.82 6.95 -6.45
CA GLY A 173 8.55 8.36 -6.29
C GLY A 173 9.80 9.18 -6.05
N ALA A 174 9.58 10.42 -5.66
CA ALA A 174 10.64 11.35 -5.34
C ALA A 174 10.28 12.20 -4.14
N SER A 175 11.32 12.55 -3.38
CA SER A 175 11.24 13.45 -2.26
C SER A 175 12.20 14.62 -2.46
N LEU A 176 11.70 15.85 -2.30
CA LEU A 176 12.46 17.08 -2.42
C LEU A 176 12.30 17.91 -1.14
N GLY A 177 13.38 18.36 -0.51
CA GLY A 177 13.25 19.19 0.68
C GLY A 177 14.53 19.78 1.21
N VAL A 178 14.40 20.44 2.35
CA VAL A 178 15.50 21.09 3.07
C VAL A 178 15.44 20.71 4.54
N ARG A 179 16.56 20.21 5.08
CA ARG A 179 16.69 19.83 6.50
C ARG A 179 15.59 18.83 6.92
N ASN A 180 14.73 19.26 7.84
CA ASN A 180 13.68 18.47 8.48
C ASN A 180 12.37 18.44 7.70
N PHE A 181 12.21 19.22 6.63
CA PHE A 181 10.97 19.28 5.85
C PHE A 181 11.20 18.84 4.41
N LYS A 182 10.41 17.87 3.94
CA LYS A 182 10.48 17.36 2.57
C LYS A 182 9.08 17.23 1.98
N LEU A 183 8.93 17.64 0.72
CA LEU A 183 7.79 17.30 -0.12
C LEU A 183 8.04 15.93 -0.74
N LYS A 184 6.97 15.16 -0.89
CA LYS A 184 7.00 13.77 -1.33
C LYS A 184 5.92 13.57 -2.39
N ALA A 185 6.33 13.06 -3.55
CA ALA A 185 5.44 12.62 -4.60
C ALA A 185 5.70 11.14 -4.88
N GLN A 186 4.70 10.28 -4.74
CA GLN A 186 4.85 8.85 -4.99
C GLN A 186 3.73 8.32 -5.88
N TYR A 187 4.10 7.34 -6.68
CA TYR A 187 3.20 6.48 -7.40
C TYR A 187 3.31 5.06 -6.83
N ILE A 188 2.18 4.51 -6.45
CA ILE A 188 2.05 3.20 -5.84
C ILE A 188 1.22 2.35 -6.80
N TYR A 189 1.81 1.23 -7.22
CA TYR A 189 1.20 0.28 -8.13
C TYR A 189 0.98 -1.07 -7.42
N GLY A 190 -0.23 -1.60 -7.48
CA GLY A 190 -0.57 -2.91 -6.94
C GLY A 190 -0.36 -4.01 -7.96
N PHE A 191 0.48 -4.98 -7.63
CA PHE A 191 0.73 -6.14 -8.48
C PHE A 191 -0.33 -7.24 -8.29
N THR A 192 -1.03 -7.23 -7.15
CA THR A 192 -2.08 -8.21 -6.83
C THR A 192 -3.44 -7.75 -7.34
N ASN A 193 -4.29 -8.74 -7.65
CA ASN A 193 -5.67 -8.51 -8.04
C ASN A 193 -6.54 -8.17 -6.81
N ILE A 194 -6.95 -6.90 -6.69
CA ILE A 194 -7.77 -6.43 -5.55
C ILE A 194 -9.21 -6.98 -5.62
N LEU A 195 -9.69 -7.35 -6.80
CA LEU A 195 -11.05 -7.85 -7.02
C LEU A 195 -11.15 -9.38 -6.95
N ASN A 196 -10.04 -10.08 -6.72
CA ASN A 196 -9.98 -11.55 -6.72
C ASN A 196 -10.95 -12.22 -5.75
N LYS A 197 -11.30 -11.53 -4.65
CA LYS A 197 -12.21 -12.08 -3.64
C LYS A 197 -13.65 -12.15 -4.14
N LEU A 198 -14.05 -11.26 -5.06
CA LEU A 198 -15.38 -11.25 -5.67
C LEU A 198 -15.65 -12.51 -6.50
N GLU A 199 -14.62 -13.14 -7.06
CA GLU A 199 -14.77 -14.40 -7.81
C GLU A 199 -15.21 -15.57 -6.91
N ASN A 200 -14.86 -15.54 -5.63
CA ASN A 200 -15.13 -16.63 -4.70
C ASN A 200 -16.52 -16.53 -4.05
N GLU A 201 -17.26 -15.45 -4.26
CA GLU A 201 -18.58 -15.24 -3.63
C GLU A 201 -19.75 -15.78 -4.48
N GLY A 202 -19.46 -16.42 -5.62
CA GLY A 202 -20.51 -17.07 -6.44
C GLY A 202 -21.49 -16.08 -7.07
N LEU A 203 -21.02 -14.88 -7.40
CA LEU A 203 -21.82 -13.77 -7.88
C LEU A 203 -22.42 -14.05 -9.27
N ASP A 204 -23.63 -13.53 -9.51
CA ASP A 204 -24.31 -13.60 -10.79
C ASP A 204 -23.68 -12.63 -11.81
N THR A 205 -22.68 -13.13 -12.53
CA THR A 205 -21.91 -12.38 -13.52
C THR A 205 -22.57 -12.36 -14.91
N THR A 206 -23.85 -12.72 -15.01
CA THR A 206 -24.59 -12.73 -16.27
C THR A 206 -24.54 -11.37 -16.96
N GLY A 207 -24.11 -11.36 -18.23
CA GLY A 207 -23.96 -10.15 -19.05
C GLY A 207 -22.54 -9.55 -19.07
N GLY A 208 -21.62 -10.01 -18.22
CA GLY A 208 -20.25 -9.52 -18.16
C GLY A 208 -19.19 -10.63 -18.03
N SER A 209 -17.96 -10.26 -17.66
CA SER A 209 -16.88 -11.23 -17.42
C SER A 209 -17.04 -11.89 -16.05
N ALA A 210 -16.96 -13.23 -16.01
CA ALA A 210 -16.97 -14.04 -14.79
C ALA A 210 -15.65 -13.97 -14.00
N ARG A 211 -14.59 -13.39 -14.59
CA ARG A 211 -13.30 -13.16 -13.93
C ARG A 211 -13.15 -11.68 -13.62
N PHE A 212 -13.01 -11.35 -12.34
CA PHE A 212 -12.83 -9.99 -11.85
C PHE A 212 -11.34 -9.69 -11.71
N LYS A 213 -10.82 -8.79 -12.54
CA LYS A 213 -9.42 -8.36 -12.48
C LYS A 213 -9.33 -6.87 -12.25
N GLY A 214 -8.62 -6.47 -11.20
CA GLY A 214 -8.35 -5.07 -10.93
C GLY A 214 -7.03 -4.89 -10.23
N ASN A 215 -6.21 -3.97 -10.74
CA ASN A 215 -4.96 -3.57 -10.13
C ASN A 215 -5.12 -2.17 -9.55
N GLN A 216 -4.66 -1.97 -8.32
CA GLN A 216 -4.76 -0.67 -7.65
C GLN A 216 -3.65 0.28 -8.11
N ASN A 217 -4.00 1.53 -8.34
CA ASN A 217 -3.09 2.61 -8.63
C ASN A 217 -3.35 3.75 -7.66
N MET A 218 -2.29 4.29 -7.07
CA MET A 218 -2.41 5.39 -6.12
C MET A 218 -1.30 6.40 -6.31
N LEU A 219 -1.67 7.64 -6.56
CA LEU A 219 -0.79 8.79 -6.53
C LEU A 219 -0.86 9.44 -5.16
N VAL A 220 0.30 9.79 -4.62
CA VAL A 220 0.48 10.41 -3.31
C VAL A 220 1.19 11.73 -3.50
N LEU A 221 0.62 12.79 -2.95
CA LEU A 221 1.29 14.08 -2.79
C LEU A 221 1.21 14.48 -1.33
N GLY A 222 2.37 14.64 -0.68
CA GLY A 222 2.42 14.92 0.74
C GLY A 222 3.69 15.61 1.20
N ALA A 223 3.75 15.83 2.50
CA ALA A 223 4.90 16.38 3.17
C ALA A 223 5.38 15.42 4.27
N ILE A 224 6.69 15.43 4.50
CA ILE A 224 7.39 14.66 5.52
C ILE A 224 8.08 15.66 6.44
N VAL A 225 7.90 15.47 7.74
CA VAL A 225 8.66 16.15 8.79
C VAL A 225 9.54 15.12 9.49
N SER A 226 10.85 15.33 9.45
CA SER A 226 11.86 14.46 10.07
C SER A 226 12.39 15.05 11.38
N PHE A 227 12.66 14.18 12.35
CA PHE A 227 13.17 14.48 13.69
C PHE A 227 14.45 13.69 13.97
#